data_AF-A0AAV1AWU0-F1
#
_entry.id   AF-A0AAV1AWU0-F1
#
_cell.length_a   1.000
_cell.length_b   1.000
_cell.length_c   1.000
_cell.angle_alpha   90.00
_cell.angle_beta   90.00
_cell.angle_gamma   90.00
#
_symmetry.space_group_name_H-M   'P 1'
#
loop_
_entity.id
_entity.type
_entity.pdbx_description
1 polymer ?
#
loop_
_entity_poly.entity_id
_entity_poly.type
_entity_poly.pdbx_seq_one_letter_code
_entity_poly.pdbx_strand_id
1 'polypeptide(L)'
;MRQFRMAVAIDQQPHGFKPFSRSQRCKLQSYGHLDYNNFLDLNQTTFLAFQAENIHRSFSTPCLPVNGVEDLHPPHPRVEIVRGSGAPVHALVVEVAVAMASGIQPILLPSGLGGAYVFPNTNGNNIAVAKPVDEEPFAYNSPKEFKSNNHQMLVQPDLKRSIRIGETGIRELAAYLLDHGGFSGVPPTALVKFCHATFSESSSTVKLASLQRFVGHSFDAGELGPSLFSVDSVHKIGILDIRLMNLDRHAGNMLVMKQDNNSFVDSVATTDLVPIDHGFCLPEWLEDPYFEWLHWPQASVPFSESELDYISKLDPSKDADILRSEVPSLRESSIRVLIVCTVFLRQAAAAGLCLADIAQMMTRKFCGGEESQSELENICLKVKASINNENEEDKDDGVTKTNYGIGGISFGDMNKGEWELFVEIFDKFVIGVFEDKKCKN
;
A
#
# COMPACT_ATOMS: atom_id res chain seq x y z
N MET A 1 11.44 -3.85 17.81
CA MET A 1 12.34 -4.21 16.68
C MET A 1 13.07 -2.95 16.23
N ARG A 2 14.37 -3.01 15.99
CA ARG A 2 15.10 -1.86 15.40
C ARG A 2 14.73 -1.78 13.91
N GLN A 3 14.06 -0.71 13.49
CA GLN A 3 13.86 -0.39 12.07
C GLN A 3 15.23 -0.07 11.47
N PHE A 4 15.75 -0.94 10.59
CA PHE A 4 16.90 -0.62 9.77
C PHE A 4 16.42 0.29 8.63
N ARG A 5 16.72 1.58 8.70
CA ARG A 5 16.51 2.51 7.57
C ARG A 5 17.53 2.14 6.47
N MET A 6 17.03 1.63 5.34
CA MET A 6 17.83 1.45 4.14
C MET A 6 17.71 2.70 3.28
N ALA A 7 18.84 3.25 2.87
CA ALA A 7 18.84 4.42 2.01
C ALA A 7 20.04 4.37 1.08
N VAL A 8 19.77 4.41 -0.23
CA VAL A 8 20.75 4.19 -1.29
C VAL A 8 21.30 5.54 -1.72
N ALA A 9 22.57 5.81 -1.43
CA ALA A 9 23.26 7.02 -1.87
C ALA A 9 23.68 6.89 -3.33
N ILE A 10 23.44 7.95 -4.12
CA ILE A 10 23.82 8.05 -5.51
C ILE A 10 25.11 8.87 -5.59
N ASP A 11 26.18 8.31 -6.14
CA ASP A 11 27.39 9.06 -6.49
C ASP A 11 27.41 9.28 -8.01
N GLN A 12 27.41 10.54 -8.44
CA GLN A 12 27.36 10.92 -9.85
C GLN A 12 28.74 11.21 -10.46
N GLN A 13 29.87 10.89 -9.84
CA GLN A 13 31.17 11.22 -10.43
C GLN A 13 31.52 10.32 -11.63
N PRO A 14 31.60 10.85 -12.87
CA PRO A 14 32.36 10.21 -13.91
C PRO A 14 33.85 10.53 -13.67
N HIS A 15 34.70 9.53 -13.77
CA HIS A 15 36.17 9.57 -13.62
C HIS A 15 36.71 9.33 -12.20
N GLY A 16 37.21 8.10 -11.99
CA GLY A 16 38.40 7.77 -11.20
C GLY A 16 38.34 8.06 -9.70
N PHE A 17 38.57 7.03 -8.89
CA PHE A 17 38.96 7.21 -7.49
C PHE A 17 40.01 8.33 -7.38
N LYS A 18 39.66 9.46 -6.74
CA LYS A 18 40.66 10.47 -6.38
C LYS A 18 41.71 9.79 -5.49
N PRO A 19 43.01 9.93 -5.76
CA PRO A 19 44.02 9.41 -4.85
C PRO A 19 43.80 10.05 -3.48
N PHE A 20 43.88 9.24 -2.43
CA PHE A 20 43.79 9.70 -1.06
C PHE A 20 44.70 10.92 -0.85
N SER A 21 44.10 12.10 -0.67
CA SER A 21 44.82 13.27 -0.17
C SER A 21 45.32 12.92 1.22
N ARG A 22 46.63 12.67 1.32
CA ARG A 22 47.34 12.52 2.61
C ARG A 22 47.07 13.77 3.43
N SER A 23 46.15 13.64 4.37
CA SER A 23 45.81 14.68 5.32
C SER A 23 46.96 14.90 6.31
N GLN A 24 46.93 16.08 6.89
CA GLN A 24 47.87 16.64 7.86
C GLN A 24 48.39 15.61 8.88
N ARG A 25 49.71 15.62 9.09
CA ARG A 25 50.42 14.86 10.12
C ARG A 25 49.73 15.02 11.48
N CYS A 26 49.14 13.94 11.98
CA CYS A 26 48.76 13.82 13.39
C CYS A 26 50.06 13.79 14.23
N LYS A 27 50.26 14.79 15.10
CA LYS A 27 51.40 14.85 16.05
C LYS A 27 51.03 14.21 17.38
N LEU A 28 50.83 12.89 17.39
CA LEU A 28 50.81 12.12 18.64
C LEU A 28 51.87 11.04 18.56
N GLN A 29 52.85 11.11 19.47
CA GLN A 29 53.90 10.11 19.62
C GLN A 29 53.29 8.83 20.21
N SER A 30 53.39 7.72 19.48
CA SER A 30 53.21 6.39 20.08
C SER A 30 54.54 5.95 20.70
N TYR A 31 54.52 5.68 22.00
CA TYR A 31 55.62 4.99 22.66
C TYR A 31 55.57 3.51 22.26
N GLY A 32 56.62 3.03 21.60
CA GLY A 32 56.92 1.61 21.51
C GLY A 32 57.77 1.22 22.72
N HIS A 33 57.30 0.27 23.52
CA HIS A 33 58.18 -0.41 24.47
C HIS A 33 58.24 -1.89 24.10
N LEU A 34 59.45 -2.32 23.78
CA LEU A 34 59.85 -3.72 23.74
C LEU A 34 61.02 -3.91 24.71
N ASP A 35 61.17 -5.18 25.08
CA ASP A 35 62.31 -5.86 25.73
C ASP A 35 62.36 -5.92 27.26
N TYR A 36 62.84 -7.01 27.90
CA TYR A 36 62.76 -8.48 27.78
C TYR A 36 63.57 -9.03 28.99
N ASN A 37 63.31 -10.27 29.44
CA ASN A 37 64.08 -11.11 30.40
C ASN A 37 63.94 -10.80 31.92
N ASN A 38 63.80 -11.74 32.87
CA ASN A 38 64.27 -13.13 32.95
C ASN A 38 63.47 -14.01 33.96
N PHE A 39 63.62 -15.33 33.76
CA PHE A 39 63.17 -16.55 34.48
C PHE A 39 63.24 -16.60 36.03
N LEU A 40 62.31 -17.35 36.66
CA LEU A 40 62.54 -18.69 37.28
C LEU A 40 61.29 -19.24 38.05
N ASP A 41 60.96 -20.51 37.76
CA ASP A 41 60.21 -21.57 38.47
C ASP A 41 59.25 -21.29 39.66
N LEU A 42 58.01 -21.83 39.60
CA LEU A 42 57.56 -23.01 40.37
C LEU A 42 56.08 -23.41 40.08
N ASN A 43 55.87 -24.68 39.67
CA ASN A 43 54.80 -25.64 39.97
C ASN A 43 53.27 -25.30 39.97
N GLN A 44 52.55 -26.26 39.36
CA GLN A 44 51.16 -26.75 39.61
C GLN A 44 49.97 -26.21 38.78
N THR A 45 49.68 -26.96 37.71
CA THR A 45 48.36 -27.52 37.31
C THR A 45 47.09 -26.65 37.32
N THR A 46 46.60 -26.24 36.14
CA THR A 46 45.37 -26.69 35.43
C THR A 46 44.73 -25.57 34.57
N PHE A 47 44.11 -25.99 33.45
CA PHE A 47 43.24 -25.28 32.48
C PHE A 47 43.84 -24.66 31.20
N LEU A 48 43.37 -25.24 30.06
CA LEU A 48 43.08 -24.68 28.72
C LEU A 48 44.15 -23.88 27.95
N ALA A 49 44.56 -24.43 26.80
CA ALA A 49 44.50 -23.81 25.47
C ALA A 49 45.56 -24.42 24.52
N PHE A 50 45.13 -24.94 23.37
CA PHE A 50 46.03 -25.24 22.26
C PHE A 50 46.08 -24.04 21.31
N GLN A 51 47.31 -23.61 21.02
CA GLN A 51 47.70 -22.55 20.09
C GLN A 51 47.41 -22.90 18.63
N ALA A 52 47.08 -21.87 17.82
CA ALA A 52 47.65 -21.71 16.50
C ALA A 52 47.62 -20.24 16.04
N GLU A 53 48.82 -19.71 15.89
CA GLU A 53 49.32 -18.81 14.83
C GLU A 53 48.93 -17.32 14.76
N ASN A 54 50.00 -16.54 14.95
CA ASN A 54 50.20 -15.13 14.69
C ASN A 54 49.66 -14.66 13.34
N ILE A 55 48.57 -13.90 13.37
CA ILE A 55 48.32 -12.82 12.42
C ILE A 55 48.03 -11.57 13.26
N HIS A 56 48.97 -10.63 13.27
CA HIS A 56 48.74 -9.28 13.78
C HIS A 56 47.64 -8.61 12.93
N ARG A 57 46.38 -8.72 13.35
CA ARG A 57 45.31 -7.86 12.86
C ARG A 57 45.51 -6.47 13.46
N SER A 58 46.04 -5.54 12.66
CA SER A 58 45.87 -4.12 12.92
C SER A 58 44.38 -3.79 12.87
N PHE A 59 43.74 -3.66 14.04
CA PHE A 59 42.39 -3.12 14.16
C PHE A 59 42.45 -1.61 13.97
N SER A 60 42.41 -1.18 12.72
CA SER A 60 42.08 0.20 12.38
C SER A 60 40.56 0.31 12.33
N THR A 61 39.95 0.69 13.45
CA THR A 61 38.55 1.17 13.44
C THR A 61 38.48 2.38 12.52
N PRO A 62 37.62 2.43 11.49
CA PRO A 62 37.43 3.66 10.74
C PRO A 62 36.87 4.69 11.71
N CYS A 63 37.62 5.77 11.92
CA CYS A 63 37.12 6.95 12.62
C CYS A 63 36.05 7.60 11.73
N LEU A 64 34.81 7.12 11.81
CA LEU A 64 33.66 7.85 11.27
C LEU A 64 33.54 9.15 12.09
N PRO A 65 33.54 10.34 11.47
CA PRO A 65 33.20 11.54 12.18
C PRO A 65 31.74 11.41 12.61
N VAL A 66 31.52 11.28 13.93
CA VAL A 66 30.20 11.48 14.54
C VAL A 66 29.94 12.98 14.52
N ASN A 67 29.55 13.50 13.36
CA ASN A 67 28.86 14.78 13.30
C ASN A 67 27.37 14.48 13.43
N GLY A 68 26.85 14.66 14.64
CA GLY A 68 25.43 14.62 14.98
C GLY A 68 24.67 15.82 14.44
N VAL A 69 24.68 15.99 13.12
CA VAL A 69 23.75 16.85 12.39
C VAL A 69 23.23 15.97 11.26
N GLU A 70 21.97 15.52 11.35
CA GLU A 70 21.28 15.01 10.17
C GLU A 70 21.33 16.15 9.13
N ASP A 71 22.16 16.01 8.09
CA ASP A 71 22.18 16.95 6.97
C ASP A 71 20.76 16.98 6.39
N LEU A 72 20.03 18.04 6.69
CA LEU A 72 18.62 18.21 6.28
C LEU A 72 18.47 18.26 4.76
N HIS A 73 19.57 18.42 4.01
CA HIS A 73 19.62 18.42 2.54
C HIS A 73 20.92 17.75 2.03
N PRO A 74 20.93 16.44 1.75
CA PRO A 74 22.10 15.77 1.20
C PRO A 74 22.40 16.28 -0.23
N PRO A 75 23.62 16.68 -0.58
CA PRO A 75 23.92 17.37 -1.85
C PRO A 75 23.75 16.51 -3.12
N HIS A 76 23.47 15.22 -2.98
CA HIS A 76 23.35 14.26 -4.08
C HIS A 76 21.93 13.70 -4.17
N PRO A 77 21.44 13.34 -5.38
CA PRO A 77 20.20 12.61 -5.55
C PRO A 77 20.14 11.40 -4.62
N ARG A 78 18.99 11.08 -4.04
CA ARG A 78 18.86 9.91 -3.17
C ARG A 78 17.43 9.41 -3.17
N VAL A 79 17.26 8.10 -3.01
CA VAL A 79 15.97 7.49 -2.70
C VAL A 79 16.08 6.74 -1.37
N GLU A 80 15.26 7.13 -0.41
CA GLU A 80 15.16 6.50 0.90
C GLU A 80 13.80 5.82 1.06
N ILE A 81 13.81 4.58 1.55
CA ILE A 81 12.56 3.86 1.85
C ILE A 81 12.03 4.39 3.17
N VAL A 82 10.84 5.00 3.13
CA VAL A 82 10.12 5.47 4.32
C VAL A 82 9.29 4.32 4.89
N ARG A 83 8.56 3.61 4.03
CA ARG A 83 7.77 2.40 4.35
C ARG A 83 7.72 1.44 3.16
N GLY A 84 7.43 0.18 3.46
CA GLY A 84 7.53 -0.93 2.51
C GLY A 84 8.78 -1.76 2.79
N SER A 85 8.64 -3.07 2.67
CA SER A 85 9.70 -4.02 2.96
C SER A 85 9.61 -5.23 2.03
N GLY A 86 10.65 -6.06 2.04
CA GLY A 86 10.73 -7.26 1.20
C GLY A 86 11.67 -7.11 0.01
N ALA A 87 12.15 -8.25 -0.49
CA ALA A 87 13.11 -8.30 -1.59
C ALA A 87 12.61 -7.61 -2.88
N PRO A 88 11.34 -7.75 -3.32
CA PRO A 88 10.85 -7.08 -4.51
C PRO A 88 10.86 -5.55 -4.41
N VAL A 89 10.50 -5.02 -3.23
CA VAL A 89 10.52 -3.58 -2.92
C VAL A 89 11.95 -3.05 -2.90
N HIS A 90 12.87 -3.75 -2.22
CA HIS A 90 14.27 -3.35 -2.21
C HIS A 90 14.88 -3.33 -3.61
N ALA A 91 14.61 -4.35 -4.43
CA ALA A 91 15.07 -4.40 -5.82
C ALA A 91 14.54 -3.22 -6.64
N LEU A 92 13.24 -2.92 -6.53
CA LEU A 92 12.61 -1.76 -7.18
C LEU A 92 13.30 -0.45 -6.82
N VAL A 93 13.52 -0.20 -5.53
CA VAL A 93 14.13 1.06 -5.05
C VAL A 93 15.58 1.16 -5.49
N VAL A 94 16.33 0.05 -5.47
CA VAL A 94 17.72 0.01 -5.97
C VAL A 94 17.78 0.31 -7.46
N GLU A 95 16.91 -0.27 -8.28
CA GLU A 95 16.86 -0.01 -9.73
C GLU A 95 16.56 1.48 -10.02
N VAL A 96 15.62 2.07 -9.30
CA VAL A 96 15.30 3.51 -9.44
C VAL A 96 16.48 4.38 -9.00
N ALA A 97 17.15 4.03 -7.90
CA ALA A 97 18.35 4.74 -7.45
C ALA A 97 19.48 4.65 -8.49
N VAL A 98 19.68 3.51 -9.13
CA VAL A 98 20.67 3.32 -10.21
C VAL A 98 20.31 4.14 -11.45
N ALA A 99 19.03 4.21 -11.83
CA ALA A 99 18.56 5.04 -12.93
C ALA A 99 18.86 6.53 -12.66
N MET A 100 18.49 7.02 -11.48
CA MET A 100 18.78 8.39 -11.05
C MET A 100 20.29 8.69 -10.97
N ALA A 101 21.11 7.71 -10.53
CA ALA A 101 22.57 7.81 -10.54
C ALA A 101 23.16 7.94 -11.94
N SER A 102 22.51 7.33 -12.91
CA SER A 102 22.88 7.41 -14.32
C SER A 102 22.38 8.70 -15.00
N GLY A 103 21.80 9.63 -14.25
CA GLY A 103 21.26 10.89 -14.76
C GLY A 103 19.89 10.76 -15.43
N ILE A 104 19.23 9.60 -15.33
CA ILE A 104 17.88 9.40 -15.84
C ILE A 104 16.89 10.15 -14.95
N GLN A 105 16.05 10.97 -15.57
CA GLN A 105 15.01 11.74 -14.89
C GLN A 105 13.64 11.08 -15.03
N PRO A 106 12.74 11.26 -14.04
CA PRO A 106 11.36 10.82 -14.16
C PRO A 106 10.63 11.56 -15.28
N ILE A 107 9.74 10.86 -15.99
CA ILE A 107 8.94 11.39 -17.09
C ILE A 107 7.49 11.50 -16.63
N LEU A 108 6.91 12.70 -16.68
CA LEU A 108 5.50 12.92 -16.33
C LEU A 108 4.57 12.19 -17.31
N LEU A 109 3.63 11.41 -16.79
CA LEU A 109 2.58 10.78 -17.58
C LEU A 109 1.51 11.81 -17.98
N PRO A 110 1.08 11.84 -19.26
CA PRO A 110 0.11 12.82 -19.75
C PRO A 110 -1.31 12.55 -19.23
N SER A 111 -1.67 11.29 -18.99
CA SER A 111 -2.97 10.86 -18.49
C SER A 111 -3.04 10.85 -16.95
N GLY A 112 -4.25 10.88 -16.39
CA GLY A 112 -4.51 10.88 -14.94
C GLY A 112 -4.66 12.27 -14.34
N LEU A 113 -5.26 12.35 -13.15
CA LEU A 113 -5.68 13.61 -12.50
C LEU A 113 -4.56 14.34 -11.72
N GLY A 114 -3.48 13.64 -11.37
CA GLY A 114 -2.36 14.19 -10.59
C GLY A 114 -1.00 13.94 -11.23
N GLY A 115 0.05 14.27 -10.48
CA GLY A 115 1.45 13.99 -10.83
C GLY A 115 1.75 12.50 -10.72
N ALA A 116 1.86 11.83 -11.87
CA ALA A 116 2.33 10.45 -11.97
C ALA A 116 3.53 10.42 -12.91
N TYR A 117 4.62 9.83 -12.46
CA TYR A 117 5.90 9.88 -13.16
C TYR A 117 6.43 8.47 -13.41
N VAL A 118 6.85 8.20 -14.64
CA VAL A 118 7.51 6.95 -14.98
C VAL A 118 9.02 7.13 -14.86
N PHE A 119 9.67 6.19 -14.20
CA PHE A 119 11.12 6.05 -14.21
C PHE A 119 11.51 5.00 -15.24
N PRO A 120 12.23 5.37 -16.31
CA PRO A 120 12.90 4.41 -17.18
C PRO A 120 14.26 3.99 -16.60
N ASN A 121 14.76 2.83 -17.02
CA ASN A 121 16.15 2.45 -16.83
C ASN A 121 17.04 3.01 -17.94
N THR A 122 18.34 2.72 -17.87
CA THR A 122 19.33 3.16 -18.88
C THR A 122 19.08 2.61 -20.28
N ASN A 123 18.30 1.53 -20.41
CA ASN A 123 17.91 0.95 -21.70
C ASN A 123 16.60 1.55 -22.25
N GLY A 124 15.97 2.49 -21.53
CA GLY A 124 14.69 3.09 -21.90
C GLY A 124 13.45 2.27 -21.50
N ASN A 125 13.61 1.14 -20.79
CA ASN A 125 12.48 0.37 -20.30
C ASN A 125 11.95 0.97 -19.00
N ASN A 126 10.64 1.14 -18.90
CA ASN A 126 9.97 1.64 -17.70
C ASN A 126 10.11 0.63 -16.54
N ILE A 127 10.60 1.10 -15.39
CA ILE A 127 10.84 0.29 -14.19
C ILE A 127 9.89 0.60 -13.05
N ALA A 128 9.42 1.84 -12.93
CA ALA A 128 8.58 2.26 -11.82
C ALA A 128 7.64 3.40 -12.20
N VAL A 129 6.53 3.52 -11.46
CA VAL A 129 5.66 4.69 -11.43
C VAL A 129 5.76 5.32 -10.04
N ALA A 130 6.06 6.61 -9.98
CA ALA A 130 6.10 7.40 -8.76
C ALA A 130 4.97 8.44 -8.76
N LYS A 131 4.24 8.53 -7.64
CA LYS A 131 3.18 9.53 -7.44
C LYS A 131 3.54 10.39 -6.22
N PRO A 132 4.10 11.59 -6.41
CA PRO A 132 4.42 12.50 -5.31
C PRO A 132 3.16 12.95 -4.56
N VAL A 133 3.20 12.90 -3.23
CA VAL A 133 2.08 13.22 -2.36
C VAL A 133 1.63 14.67 -2.48
N ASP A 134 2.57 15.59 -2.73
CA ASP A 134 2.31 17.02 -2.92
C ASP A 134 1.76 17.37 -4.32
N GLU A 135 1.70 16.40 -5.22
CA GLU A 135 1.22 16.53 -6.60
C GLU A 135 -0.06 15.72 -6.88
N GLU A 136 -0.71 15.20 -5.83
CA GLU A 136 -2.03 14.57 -5.92
C GLU A 136 -3.08 15.53 -6.52
N PRO A 137 -4.21 15.02 -7.05
CA PRO A 137 -5.31 15.88 -7.47
C PRO A 137 -5.68 16.86 -6.35
N PHE A 138 -5.79 18.15 -6.68
CA PHE A 138 -6.08 19.24 -5.75
C PHE A 138 -4.99 19.55 -4.69
N ALA A 139 -3.82 18.90 -4.76
CA ALA A 139 -2.67 19.25 -3.92
C ALA A 139 -1.97 20.52 -4.42
N TYR A 140 -1.23 21.17 -3.52
CA TYR A 140 -0.63 22.49 -3.75
C TYR A 140 0.32 22.54 -4.96
N ASN A 141 1.07 21.46 -5.23
CA ASN A 141 2.03 21.39 -6.34
C ASN A 141 1.52 20.54 -7.52
N SER A 142 0.21 20.30 -7.63
CA SER A 142 -0.32 19.47 -8.72
C SER A 142 0.04 20.04 -10.10
N PRO A 143 0.77 19.29 -10.95
CA PRO A 143 1.20 19.77 -12.27
C PRO A 143 0.04 19.90 -13.26
N LYS A 144 -1.06 19.20 -12.98
CA LYS A 144 -2.27 19.17 -13.80
C LYS A 144 -3.33 20.04 -13.12
N GLU A 145 -3.10 21.35 -13.16
CA GLU A 145 -4.09 22.31 -12.67
C GLU A 145 -5.40 22.14 -13.44
N PHE A 146 -6.51 21.99 -12.71
CA PHE A 146 -7.84 22.34 -13.21
C PHE A 146 -7.86 23.86 -13.44
N LYS A 147 -7.31 24.33 -14.57
CA LYS A 147 -7.42 25.72 -15.02
C LYS A 147 -8.85 25.98 -15.51
N SER A 148 -9.84 25.96 -14.61
CA SER A 148 -11.11 26.61 -14.90
C SER A 148 -10.96 28.10 -14.62
N ASN A 149 -10.46 28.82 -15.64
CA ASN A 149 -10.60 30.25 -15.69
C ASN A 149 -12.10 30.54 -15.80
N ASN A 150 -12.64 31.19 -14.78
CA ASN A 150 -14.01 31.66 -14.59
C ASN A 150 -14.86 30.76 -13.67
N HIS A 151 -15.19 31.37 -12.53
CA HIS A 151 -16.15 30.98 -11.50
C HIS A 151 -15.60 30.17 -10.33
N GLN A 152 -15.58 30.85 -9.17
CA GLN A 152 -16.15 30.28 -7.94
C GLN A 152 -17.53 29.69 -8.25
N MET A 153 -17.57 28.48 -8.79
CA MET A 153 -18.78 27.69 -8.96
C MET A 153 -18.40 26.26 -8.65
N LEU A 154 -18.90 25.81 -7.49
CA LEU A 154 -19.13 24.41 -7.16
C LEU A 154 -17.88 23.54 -7.32
N VAL A 155 -17.09 23.48 -6.24
CA VAL A 155 -16.48 22.21 -5.84
C VAL A 155 -17.59 21.18 -6.02
N GLN A 156 -17.51 20.33 -7.04
CA GLN A 156 -18.37 19.16 -7.08
C GLN A 156 -18.13 18.46 -5.74
N PRO A 157 -19.14 18.30 -4.87
CA PRO A 157 -18.95 17.70 -3.54
C PRO A 157 -18.69 16.19 -3.61
N ASP A 158 -18.18 15.70 -4.75
CA ASP A 158 -18.19 14.31 -5.20
C ASP A 158 -16.78 13.71 -5.27
N LEU A 159 -15.75 14.46 -4.85
CA LEU A 159 -14.48 13.81 -4.48
C LEU A 159 -14.69 13.13 -3.12
N LYS A 160 -15.04 11.84 -3.19
CA LYS A 160 -15.09 10.82 -2.11
C LYS A 160 -14.65 11.37 -0.75
N ARG A 161 -15.62 11.86 0.03
CA ARG A 161 -15.41 12.67 1.25
C ARG A 161 -14.56 11.99 2.32
N SER A 162 -14.41 10.68 2.22
CA SER A 162 -13.71 9.80 3.16
C SER A 162 -12.21 9.62 2.89
N ILE A 163 -11.64 10.19 1.83
CA ILE A 163 -10.20 10.12 1.52
C ILE A 163 -9.64 11.54 1.42
N ARG A 164 -8.63 11.86 2.24
CA ARG A 164 -8.03 13.20 2.23
C ARG A 164 -6.94 13.33 1.17
N ILE A 165 -6.77 14.56 0.70
CA ILE A 165 -5.64 14.97 -0.13
C ILE A 165 -4.34 14.70 0.64
N GLY A 166 -3.39 14.07 -0.03
CA GLY A 166 -2.09 13.67 0.48
C GLY A 166 -2.06 12.27 1.11
N GLU A 167 -3.14 11.51 1.04
CA GLU A 167 -3.23 10.16 1.62
C GLU A 167 -3.27 9.04 0.57
N THR A 168 -3.24 9.33 -0.74
CA THR A 168 -3.34 8.26 -1.76
C THR A 168 -2.10 7.36 -1.75
N GLY A 169 -0.92 7.93 -1.56
CA GLY A 169 0.33 7.18 -1.58
C GLY A 169 0.45 6.12 -0.46
N ILE A 170 -0.14 6.37 0.70
CA ILE A 170 -0.15 5.39 1.80
C ILE A 170 -1.15 4.26 1.57
N ARG A 171 -2.23 4.53 0.81
CA ARG A 171 -3.25 3.55 0.43
C ARG A 171 -2.76 2.60 -0.66
N GLU A 172 -1.95 3.11 -1.59
CA GLU A 172 -1.20 2.28 -2.55
C GLU A 172 -0.29 1.26 -1.85
N LEU A 173 0.46 1.69 -0.82
CA LEU A 173 1.25 0.79 0.00
C LEU A 173 0.38 -0.20 0.78
N ALA A 174 -0.71 0.26 1.38
CA ALA A 174 -1.63 -0.60 2.13
C ALA A 174 -2.19 -1.73 1.27
N ALA A 175 -2.60 -1.43 0.03
CA ALA A 175 -3.08 -2.44 -0.91
C ALA A 175 -2.02 -3.52 -1.21
N TYR A 176 -0.76 -3.12 -1.42
CA TYR A 176 0.33 -4.08 -1.61
C TYR A 176 0.60 -4.94 -0.37
N LEU A 177 0.54 -4.35 0.83
CA LEU A 177 0.74 -5.10 2.08
C LEU A 177 -0.38 -6.11 2.37
N LEU A 178 -1.61 -5.78 1.96
CA LEU A 178 -2.79 -6.61 2.14
C LEU A 178 -2.97 -7.66 1.04
N ASP A 179 -2.18 -7.61 -0.03
CA ASP A 179 -2.13 -8.65 -1.06
C ASP A 179 -1.25 -9.84 -0.61
N HIS A 180 -1.82 -10.70 0.24
CA HIS A 180 -1.08 -11.79 0.87
C HIS A 180 -0.52 -12.78 -0.16
N GLY A 181 0.80 -12.92 -0.17
CA GLY A 181 1.48 -13.82 -1.12
C GLY A 181 1.41 -13.35 -2.57
N GLY A 182 0.98 -12.11 -2.83
CA GLY A 182 0.76 -11.61 -4.19
C GLY A 182 -0.43 -12.29 -4.89
N PHE A 183 -1.44 -12.70 -4.13
CA PHE A 183 -2.62 -13.42 -4.63
C PHE A 183 -3.36 -12.64 -5.72
N SER A 184 -3.56 -11.33 -5.51
CA SER A 184 -4.22 -10.42 -6.44
C SER A 184 -3.28 -9.78 -7.45
N GLY A 185 -1.97 -9.92 -7.25
CA GLY A 185 -0.95 -9.44 -8.17
C GLY A 185 -0.68 -7.94 -8.09
N VAL A 186 -0.92 -7.30 -6.94
CA VAL A 186 -0.57 -5.89 -6.72
C VAL A 186 0.94 -5.73 -6.90
N PRO A 187 1.42 -4.86 -7.81
CA PRO A 187 2.84 -4.71 -8.04
C PRO A 187 3.58 -4.20 -6.79
N PRO A 188 4.85 -4.59 -6.57
CA PRO A 188 5.66 -4.11 -5.46
C PRO A 188 5.55 -2.59 -5.28
N THR A 189 5.09 -2.18 -4.11
CA THR A 189 4.81 -0.77 -3.80
C THR A 189 5.47 -0.36 -2.49
N ALA A 190 6.08 0.83 -2.48
CA ALA A 190 6.71 1.41 -1.31
C ALA A 190 6.39 2.89 -1.18
N LEU A 191 6.50 3.41 0.04
CA LEU A 191 6.53 4.84 0.28
C LEU A 191 7.99 5.28 0.38
N VAL A 192 8.41 6.16 -0.51
CA VAL A 192 9.81 6.59 -0.63
C VAL A 192 9.95 8.09 -0.51
N LYS A 193 11.12 8.52 -0.05
CA LYS A 193 11.54 9.91 -0.01
C LYS A 193 12.61 10.10 -1.08
N PHE A 194 12.28 10.89 -2.09
CA PHE A 194 13.21 11.36 -3.09
C PHE A 194 13.91 12.63 -2.58
N CYS A 195 15.24 12.67 -2.61
CA CYS A 195 16.02 13.88 -2.42
C CYS A 195 16.64 14.28 -3.77
N HIS A 196 16.54 15.55 -4.15
CA HIS A 196 17.10 16.11 -5.38
C HIS A 196 16.70 15.40 -6.68
N ALA A 197 15.48 14.83 -6.75
CA ALA A 197 14.88 14.38 -7.99
C ALA A 197 14.13 15.54 -8.66
N THR A 198 14.34 15.74 -9.97
CA THR A 198 13.59 16.76 -10.72
C THR A 198 12.22 16.22 -11.11
N PHE A 199 11.25 16.38 -10.23
CA PHE A 199 9.82 16.27 -10.59
C PHE A 199 9.35 17.61 -11.21
N SER A 200 8.03 17.85 -11.34
CA SER A 200 7.47 19.16 -11.79
C SER A 200 8.14 20.34 -11.10
N GLU A 201 8.06 21.55 -11.71
CA GLU A 201 8.75 22.82 -11.40
C GLU A 201 8.67 23.36 -9.94
N SER A 202 8.31 22.53 -8.96
CA SER A 202 8.42 22.87 -7.55
C SER A 202 9.88 22.82 -7.07
N SER A 203 10.27 23.86 -6.33
CA SER A 203 11.59 24.10 -5.74
C SER A 203 11.95 23.16 -4.58
N SER A 204 11.13 22.14 -4.33
CA SER A 204 11.31 21.21 -3.21
C SER A 204 12.49 20.28 -3.47
N THR A 205 13.47 20.32 -2.58
CA THR A 205 14.62 19.39 -2.60
C THR A 205 14.25 17.98 -2.15
N VAL A 206 13.05 17.78 -1.59
CA VAL A 206 12.61 16.51 -1.01
C VAL A 206 11.13 16.24 -1.32
N LYS A 207 10.82 15.09 -1.94
CA LYS A 207 9.44 14.67 -2.20
C LYS A 207 9.14 13.30 -1.61
N LEU A 208 8.02 13.20 -0.90
CA LEU A 208 7.44 11.93 -0.47
C LEU A 208 6.56 11.41 -1.61
N ALA A 209 6.69 10.15 -1.99
CA ALA A 209 5.92 9.57 -3.08
C ALA A 209 5.63 8.10 -2.82
N SER A 210 4.49 7.61 -3.32
CA SER A 210 4.37 6.17 -3.57
C SER A 210 5.23 5.81 -4.78
N LEU A 211 5.90 4.68 -4.71
CA LEU A 211 6.72 4.11 -5.78
C LEU A 211 6.26 2.67 -6.02
N GLN A 212 5.66 2.44 -7.18
CA GLN A 212 5.14 1.14 -7.58
C GLN A 212 5.92 0.61 -8.78
N ARG A 213 6.17 -0.71 -8.81
CA ARG A 213 6.80 -1.39 -9.94
C ARG A 213 5.95 -1.16 -11.20
N PHE A 214 6.59 -0.72 -12.29
CA PHE A 214 5.93 -0.64 -13.58
C PHE A 214 5.72 -2.05 -14.13
N VAL A 215 4.52 -2.31 -14.64
CA VAL A 215 4.15 -3.59 -15.26
C VAL A 215 3.99 -3.37 -16.76
N GLY A 216 4.73 -4.15 -17.55
CA GLY A 216 4.65 -4.10 -19.01
C GLY A 216 3.29 -4.58 -19.50
N HIS A 217 2.51 -3.68 -20.08
CA HIS A 217 1.19 -3.95 -20.63
C HIS A 217 1.06 -3.33 -22.02
N SER A 218 0.13 -3.84 -22.81
CA SER A 218 -0.22 -3.24 -24.11
C SER A 218 -1.55 -2.50 -24.06
N PHE A 219 -2.45 -2.91 -23.18
CA PHE A 219 -3.81 -2.39 -23.05
C PHE A 219 -4.20 -2.35 -21.58
N ASP A 220 -5.11 -1.45 -21.22
CA ASP A 220 -5.93 -1.60 -20.03
C ASP A 220 -7.23 -2.36 -20.35
N ALA A 221 -7.97 -2.75 -19.31
CA ALA A 221 -9.18 -3.54 -19.48
C ALA A 221 -10.31 -2.77 -20.19
N GLY A 222 -10.25 -1.44 -20.29
CA GLY A 222 -11.23 -0.61 -20.98
C GLY A 222 -11.08 -0.64 -22.50
N GLU A 223 -9.91 -1.01 -23.01
CA GLU A 223 -9.66 -1.18 -24.45
C GLU A 223 -10.11 -2.55 -24.98
N LEU A 224 -10.36 -3.51 -24.09
CA LEU A 224 -10.73 -4.88 -24.42
C LEU A 224 -12.12 -5.24 -23.86
N GLY A 225 -12.79 -6.21 -24.50
CA GLY A 225 -14.05 -6.72 -23.99
C GLY A 225 -13.85 -7.66 -22.80
N PRO A 226 -14.73 -7.65 -21.78
CA PRO A 226 -14.55 -8.46 -20.58
C PRO A 226 -14.48 -9.96 -20.87
N SER A 227 -15.06 -10.44 -21.97
CA SER A 227 -14.99 -11.85 -22.39
C SER A 227 -13.58 -12.40 -22.62
N LEU A 228 -12.56 -11.54 -22.73
CA LEU A 228 -11.16 -11.93 -22.88
C LEU A 228 -10.43 -12.15 -21.55
N PHE A 229 -11.03 -11.78 -20.41
CA PHE A 229 -10.36 -11.86 -19.11
C PHE A 229 -10.63 -13.19 -18.41
N SER A 230 -9.63 -13.73 -17.73
CA SER A 230 -9.78 -14.97 -16.96
C SER A 230 -10.68 -14.74 -15.73
N VAL A 231 -11.52 -15.73 -15.40
CA VAL A 231 -12.37 -15.70 -14.19
C VAL A 231 -11.50 -15.52 -12.94
N ASP A 232 -10.41 -16.29 -12.86
CA ASP A 232 -9.45 -16.27 -11.76
C ASP A 232 -8.85 -14.86 -11.54
N SER A 233 -8.42 -14.16 -12.60
CA SER A 233 -7.92 -12.78 -12.48
C SER A 233 -8.99 -11.81 -11.96
N VAL A 234 -10.22 -11.91 -12.47
CA VAL A 234 -11.33 -11.06 -12.02
C VAL A 234 -11.67 -11.31 -10.56
N HIS A 235 -11.73 -12.58 -10.15
CA HIS A 235 -11.98 -12.97 -8.76
C HIS A 235 -10.89 -12.47 -7.82
N LYS A 236 -9.62 -12.66 -8.20
CA LYS A 236 -8.46 -12.20 -7.43
C LYS A 236 -8.49 -10.69 -7.18
N ILE A 237 -8.78 -9.90 -8.21
CA ILE A 237 -8.91 -8.44 -8.10
C ILE A 237 -10.12 -8.08 -7.23
N GLY A 238 -11.28 -8.69 -7.49
CA GLY A 238 -12.50 -8.38 -6.75
C GLY A 238 -12.45 -8.75 -5.27
N ILE A 239 -11.81 -9.86 -4.91
CA ILE A 239 -11.56 -10.26 -3.51
C ILE A 239 -10.78 -9.17 -2.77
N LEU A 240 -9.74 -8.62 -3.40
CA LEU A 240 -8.97 -7.54 -2.80
C LEU A 240 -9.79 -6.25 -2.74
N ASP A 241 -10.44 -5.85 -3.83
CA ASP A 241 -11.21 -4.60 -3.89
C ASP A 241 -12.38 -4.58 -2.91
N ILE A 242 -13.04 -5.72 -2.67
CA ILE A 242 -14.06 -5.87 -1.63
C ILE A 242 -13.45 -5.59 -0.25
N ARG A 243 -12.34 -6.24 0.10
CA ARG A 243 -11.67 -6.03 1.41
C ARG A 243 -11.27 -4.57 1.59
N LEU A 244 -10.71 -3.96 0.55
CA LEU A 244 -10.24 -2.59 0.59
C LEU A 244 -11.37 -1.57 0.47
N MET A 245 -12.59 -1.97 0.13
CA MET A 245 -13.66 -1.06 -0.30
C MET A 245 -13.12 -0.05 -1.33
N ASN A 246 -12.63 -0.57 -2.45
CA ASN A 246 -12.06 0.27 -3.49
C ASN A 246 -13.16 1.16 -4.11
N LEU A 247 -12.99 2.47 -3.98
CA LEU A 247 -13.96 3.42 -4.49
C LEU A 247 -13.77 3.72 -5.98
N ASP A 248 -12.68 3.25 -6.61
CA ASP A 248 -12.27 3.67 -7.96
C ASP A 248 -11.75 2.53 -8.84
N ARG A 249 -12.25 1.30 -8.69
CA ARG A 249 -11.86 0.21 -9.60
C ARG A 249 -12.60 0.34 -10.93
N HIS A 250 -12.10 1.21 -11.80
CA HIS A 250 -12.53 1.28 -13.20
C HIS A 250 -11.64 0.44 -14.13
N ALA A 251 -12.08 0.21 -15.37
CA ALA A 251 -11.35 -0.62 -16.33
C ALA A 251 -9.90 -0.18 -16.58
N GLY A 252 -9.67 1.15 -16.64
CA GLY A 252 -8.32 1.73 -16.77
C GLY A 252 -7.35 1.44 -15.62
N ASN A 253 -7.84 0.97 -14.45
CA ASN A 253 -7.02 0.59 -13.31
C ASN A 253 -6.70 -0.91 -13.28
N MET A 254 -6.99 -1.63 -14.37
CA MET A 254 -6.69 -3.05 -14.54
C MET A 254 -5.89 -3.22 -15.83
N LEU A 255 -4.62 -3.57 -15.70
CA LEU A 255 -3.71 -3.74 -16.83
C LEU A 255 -3.85 -5.14 -17.42
N VAL A 256 -3.84 -5.23 -18.74
CA VAL A 256 -3.84 -6.51 -19.45
C VAL A 256 -2.41 -6.94 -19.73
N MET A 257 -2.02 -8.08 -19.17
CA MET A 257 -0.65 -8.60 -19.31
C MET A 257 -0.33 -8.89 -20.77
N LYS A 258 0.85 -8.45 -21.23
CA LYS A 258 1.30 -8.72 -22.59
C LYS A 258 1.57 -10.22 -22.73
N GLN A 259 0.85 -10.90 -23.63
CA GLN A 259 1.16 -12.28 -23.97
C GLN A 259 2.52 -12.33 -24.70
N ASP A 260 3.43 -13.14 -24.21
CA ASP A 260 4.66 -13.45 -24.96
C ASP A 260 4.25 -14.30 -26.18
N ASN A 261 4.53 -13.79 -27.39
CA ASN A 261 4.16 -14.38 -28.69
C ASN A 261 4.70 -15.81 -28.95
N ASN A 262 5.22 -16.52 -27.95
CA ASN A 262 5.83 -17.84 -28.08
C ASN A 262 4.98 -19.00 -27.56
N SER A 263 3.79 -18.76 -27.01
CA SER A 263 2.83 -19.80 -26.66
C SER A 263 1.78 -19.96 -27.76
N PHE A 264 2.14 -20.68 -28.82
CA PHE A 264 1.18 -21.18 -29.80
C PHE A 264 0.41 -22.36 -29.17
N VAL A 265 -0.56 -22.06 -28.31
CA VAL A 265 -1.53 -23.05 -27.85
C VAL A 265 -2.92 -22.57 -28.18
N ASP A 266 -3.52 -23.32 -29.09
CA ASP A 266 -4.86 -23.22 -29.64
C ASP A 266 -5.90 -23.40 -28.53
N SER A 267 -6.38 -22.29 -27.97
CA SER A 267 -7.53 -22.13 -27.06
C SER A 267 -7.78 -20.64 -26.94
N VAL A 268 -9.03 -20.20 -26.72
CA VAL A 268 -9.37 -18.79 -26.45
C VAL A 268 -8.54 -18.31 -25.25
N ALA A 269 -7.37 -17.71 -25.50
CA ALA A 269 -6.38 -17.42 -24.48
C ALA A 269 -6.89 -16.25 -23.64
N THR A 270 -7.61 -16.56 -22.58
CA THR A 270 -7.99 -15.58 -21.57
C THR A 270 -6.73 -14.95 -21.02
N THR A 271 -6.73 -13.62 -20.91
CA THR A 271 -5.55 -12.86 -20.50
C THR A 271 -5.68 -12.45 -19.04
N ASP A 272 -4.56 -12.51 -18.33
CA ASP A 272 -4.50 -12.14 -16.92
C ASP A 272 -4.44 -10.63 -16.73
N LEU A 273 -5.03 -10.19 -15.62
CA LEU A 273 -5.13 -8.79 -15.25
C LEU A 273 -4.21 -8.47 -14.07
N VAL A 274 -3.70 -7.25 -14.04
CA VAL A 274 -2.93 -6.72 -12.91
C VAL A 274 -3.62 -5.46 -12.37
N PRO A 275 -4.04 -5.45 -11.09
CA PRO A 275 -4.64 -4.27 -10.49
C PRO A 275 -3.56 -3.23 -10.16
N ILE A 276 -3.82 -1.99 -10.56
CA ILE A 276 -3.00 -0.83 -10.20
C ILE A 276 -3.86 0.27 -9.60
N ASP A 277 -3.25 1.37 -9.16
CA ASP A 277 -3.95 2.57 -8.73
C ASP A 277 -4.97 2.36 -7.59
N HIS A 278 -4.45 2.04 -6.41
CA HIS A 278 -5.25 1.83 -5.20
C HIS A 278 -5.34 3.12 -4.34
N GLY A 279 -5.10 4.29 -4.93
CA GLY A 279 -5.11 5.57 -4.21
C GLY A 279 -6.44 5.90 -3.53
N PHE A 280 -7.55 5.36 -4.05
CA PHE A 280 -8.92 5.59 -3.56
C PHE A 280 -9.53 4.39 -2.84
N CYS A 281 -8.73 3.61 -2.11
CA CYS A 281 -9.20 2.51 -1.27
C CYS A 281 -9.13 2.82 0.23
N LEU A 282 -9.72 1.96 1.06
CA LEU A 282 -9.75 2.03 2.54
C LEU A 282 -10.40 3.32 3.08
N PRO A 283 -11.57 3.75 2.60
CA PRO A 283 -12.19 5.00 3.03
C PRO A 283 -12.38 5.05 4.55
N GLU A 284 -12.41 6.26 5.13
CA GLU A 284 -12.70 6.42 6.56
C GLU A 284 -14.14 6.05 6.93
N TRP A 285 -15.06 6.16 5.98
CA TRP A 285 -16.48 5.86 6.16
C TRP A 285 -16.86 4.71 5.23
N LEU A 286 -17.84 3.93 5.64
CA LEU A 286 -18.49 2.98 4.76
C LEU A 286 -19.32 3.77 3.74
N GLU A 287 -18.85 3.84 2.49
CA GLU A 287 -19.46 4.57 1.38
C GLU A 287 -19.69 3.64 0.19
N ASP A 288 -20.29 4.16 -0.88
CA ASP A 288 -20.56 3.39 -2.10
C ASP A 288 -19.25 3.11 -2.87
N PRO A 289 -18.83 1.83 -2.99
CA PRO A 289 -17.66 1.49 -3.78
C PRO A 289 -17.97 1.51 -5.28
N TYR A 290 -16.91 1.63 -6.10
CA TYR A 290 -17.04 1.50 -7.55
C TYR A 290 -16.24 0.30 -8.05
N PHE A 291 -16.96 -0.69 -8.57
CA PHE A 291 -16.41 -1.94 -9.07
C PHE A 291 -16.84 -2.16 -10.53
N GLU A 292 -15.98 -1.85 -11.49
CA GLU A 292 -16.26 -2.11 -12.91
C GLU A 292 -16.52 -3.60 -13.17
N TRP A 293 -15.73 -4.47 -12.52
CA TRP A 293 -15.84 -5.91 -12.70
C TRP A 293 -17.16 -6.51 -12.19
N LEU A 294 -17.96 -5.76 -11.41
CA LEU A 294 -19.28 -6.20 -10.95
C LEU A 294 -20.21 -6.52 -12.13
N HIS A 295 -20.02 -5.82 -13.25
CA HIS A 295 -20.86 -5.97 -14.44
C HIS A 295 -20.31 -7.01 -15.43
N TRP A 296 -19.20 -7.67 -15.10
CA TRP A 296 -18.58 -8.66 -15.97
C TRP A 296 -19.14 -10.06 -15.70
N PRO A 297 -19.39 -10.88 -16.74
CA PRO A 297 -19.93 -12.23 -16.56
C PRO A 297 -19.12 -13.10 -15.60
N GLN A 298 -17.80 -12.91 -15.56
CA GLN A 298 -16.86 -13.59 -14.68
C GLN A 298 -17.25 -13.45 -13.21
N ALA A 299 -17.72 -12.27 -12.76
CA ALA A 299 -18.06 -12.05 -11.36
C ALA A 299 -19.27 -12.88 -10.89
N SER A 300 -20.10 -13.37 -11.83
CA SER A 300 -21.24 -14.24 -11.52
C SER A 300 -20.86 -15.73 -11.45
N VAL A 301 -19.58 -16.07 -11.67
CA VAL A 301 -19.08 -17.45 -11.56
C VAL A 301 -18.79 -17.74 -10.07
N PRO A 302 -19.12 -18.95 -9.57
CA PRO A 302 -18.76 -19.33 -8.20
C PRO A 302 -17.25 -19.29 -7.96
N PHE A 303 -16.84 -18.97 -6.74
CA PHE A 303 -15.43 -19.03 -6.35
C PHE A 303 -14.87 -20.45 -6.51
N SER A 304 -13.62 -20.55 -6.95
CA SER A 304 -12.86 -21.79 -6.98
C SER A 304 -12.47 -22.25 -5.56
N GLU A 305 -12.12 -23.53 -5.40
CA GLU A 305 -11.67 -24.06 -4.11
C GLU A 305 -10.44 -23.32 -3.57
N SER A 306 -9.51 -22.93 -4.44
CA SER A 306 -8.33 -22.14 -4.07
C SER A 306 -8.68 -20.73 -3.61
N GLU A 307 -9.67 -20.09 -4.23
CA GLU A 307 -10.15 -18.76 -3.83
C GLU A 307 -10.87 -18.84 -2.47
N LEU A 308 -11.71 -19.85 -2.26
CA LEU A 308 -12.38 -20.08 -0.99
C LEU A 308 -11.39 -20.38 0.14
N ASP A 309 -10.37 -21.21 -0.12
CA ASP A 309 -9.29 -21.48 0.83
C ASP A 309 -8.53 -20.19 1.20
N TYR A 310 -8.19 -19.36 0.21
CA TYR A 310 -7.58 -18.05 0.45
C TYR A 310 -8.47 -17.14 1.31
N ILE A 311 -9.74 -16.96 0.93
CA ILE A 311 -10.69 -16.12 1.65
C ILE A 311 -10.85 -16.60 3.10
N SER A 312 -10.98 -17.92 3.32
CA SER A 312 -11.19 -18.49 4.65
C SER A 312 -10.05 -18.18 5.64
N LYS A 313 -8.83 -18.05 5.12
CA LYS A 313 -7.59 -17.81 5.88
C LYS A 313 -7.33 -16.33 6.19
N LEU A 314 -8.06 -15.41 5.57
CA LEU A 314 -7.93 -13.98 5.85
C LEU A 314 -8.24 -13.68 7.33
N ASP A 315 -7.39 -12.87 7.96
CA ASP A 315 -7.49 -12.52 9.37
C ASP A 315 -7.55 -10.99 9.52
N PRO A 316 -8.77 -10.43 9.68
CA PRO A 316 -8.97 -8.98 9.75
C PRO A 316 -8.17 -8.31 10.88
N SER A 317 -7.92 -9.02 11.98
CA SER A 317 -7.17 -8.49 13.13
C SER A 317 -5.68 -8.40 12.83
N LYS A 318 -5.10 -9.43 12.19
CA LYS A 318 -3.70 -9.38 11.75
C LYS A 318 -3.49 -8.32 10.68
N ASP A 319 -4.42 -8.19 9.75
CA ASP A 319 -4.37 -7.16 8.70
C ASP A 319 -4.41 -5.75 9.29
N ALA A 320 -5.28 -5.54 10.28
CA ALA A 320 -5.33 -4.29 11.03
C ALA A 320 -4.00 -3.98 11.73
N ASP A 321 -3.36 -4.98 12.34
CA ASP A 321 -2.06 -4.79 13.02
C ASP A 321 -0.91 -4.50 12.04
N ILE A 322 -0.94 -5.11 10.84
CA ILE A 322 -0.03 -4.77 9.74
C ILE A 322 -0.20 -3.29 9.36
N LEU A 323 -1.43 -2.82 9.18
CA LEU A 323 -1.67 -1.42 8.83
C LEU A 323 -1.27 -0.45 9.94
N ARG A 324 -1.60 -0.74 11.21
CA ARG A 324 -1.21 0.10 12.36
C ARG A 324 0.31 0.22 12.50
N SER A 325 1.06 -0.82 12.13
CA SER A 325 2.52 -0.85 12.25
C SER A 325 3.23 -0.25 11.03
N GLU A 326 2.85 -0.65 9.82
CA GLU A 326 3.52 -0.25 8.59
C GLU A 326 2.98 1.08 8.02
N VAL A 327 1.71 1.42 8.28
CA VAL A 327 1.05 2.63 7.79
C VAL A 327 0.39 3.41 8.93
N PRO A 328 1.16 3.88 9.94
CA PRO A 328 0.60 4.50 11.16
C PRO A 328 -0.13 5.83 10.92
N SER A 329 0.01 6.44 9.75
CA SER A 329 -0.74 7.62 9.34
C SER A 329 -2.15 7.30 8.84
N LEU A 330 -2.44 6.04 8.52
CA LEU A 330 -3.79 5.60 8.15
C LEU A 330 -4.67 5.61 9.41
N ARG A 331 -5.88 6.16 9.29
CA ARG A 331 -6.77 6.32 10.44
C ARG A 331 -7.40 5.00 10.85
N GLU A 332 -7.68 4.89 12.15
CA GLU A 332 -8.36 3.73 12.71
C GLU A 332 -9.74 3.51 12.07
N SER A 333 -10.44 4.58 11.67
CA SER A 333 -11.71 4.48 10.94
C SER A 333 -11.60 3.69 9.63
N SER A 334 -10.54 3.92 8.84
CA SER A 334 -10.23 3.14 7.63
C SER A 334 -9.92 1.68 7.94
N ILE A 335 -9.19 1.42 9.03
CA ILE A 335 -8.87 0.06 9.47
C ILE A 335 -10.14 -0.69 9.90
N ARG A 336 -11.08 0.00 10.55
CA ARG A 336 -12.39 -0.55 10.90
C ARG A 336 -13.21 -0.92 9.66
N VAL A 337 -13.19 -0.09 8.62
CA VAL A 337 -13.84 -0.42 7.33
C VAL A 337 -13.25 -1.70 6.71
N LEU A 338 -11.91 -1.84 6.70
CA LEU A 338 -11.26 -3.08 6.24
C LEU A 338 -11.74 -4.31 7.02
N ILE A 339 -11.86 -4.19 8.34
CA ILE A 339 -12.31 -5.29 9.20
C ILE A 339 -13.74 -5.69 8.82
N VAL A 340 -14.66 -4.73 8.73
CA VAL A 340 -16.06 -4.99 8.33
C VAL A 340 -16.12 -5.68 6.97
N CYS A 341 -15.41 -5.16 5.98
CA CYS A 341 -15.44 -5.70 4.62
C CYS A 341 -14.84 -7.11 4.54
N THR A 342 -13.76 -7.37 5.29
CA THR A 342 -13.12 -8.69 5.32
C THR A 342 -13.99 -9.72 6.04
N VAL A 343 -14.64 -9.35 7.15
CA VAL A 343 -15.62 -10.23 7.83
C VAL A 343 -16.80 -10.53 6.90
N PHE A 344 -17.35 -9.51 6.27
CA PHE A 344 -18.47 -9.66 5.33
C PHE A 344 -18.13 -10.59 4.16
N LEU A 345 -16.97 -10.40 3.52
CA LEU A 345 -16.48 -11.26 2.44
C LEU A 345 -16.36 -12.72 2.89
N ARG A 346 -15.75 -12.97 4.06
CA ARG A 346 -15.55 -14.33 4.57
C ARG A 346 -16.88 -15.05 4.79
N GLN A 347 -17.83 -14.39 5.44
CA GLN A 347 -19.15 -14.98 5.70
C GLN A 347 -19.96 -15.17 4.43
N ALA A 348 -19.87 -14.24 3.48
CA ALA A 348 -20.59 -14.33 2.21
C ALA A 348 -20.04 -15.47 1.33
N ALA A 349 -18.72 -15.60 1.24
CA ALA A 349 -18.06 -16.69 0.52
C ALA A 349 -18.36 -18.06 1.16
N ALA A 350 -18.36 -18.15 2.50
CA ALA A 350 -18.78 -19.37 3.21
C ALA A 350 -20.27 -19.69 2.99
N ALA A 351 -21.09 -18.67 2.74
CA ALA A 351 -22.48 -18.84 2.33
C ALA A 351 -22.64 -19.26 0.85
N GLY A 352 -21.57 -19.33 0.06
CA GLY A 352 -21.62 -19.71 -1.34
C GLY A 352 -22.09 -18.60 -2.28
N LEU A 353 -22.08 -17.34 -1.82
CA LEU A 353 -22.33 -16.18 -2.68
C LEU A 353 -21.15 -15.97 -3.64
N CYS A 354 -21.44 -15.63 -4.90
CA CYS A 354 -20.41 -15.30 -5.87
C CYS A 354 -19.93 -13.85 -5.70
N LEU A 355 -18.88 -13.48 -6.42
CA LEU A 355 -18.29 -12.14 -6.34
C LEU A 355 -19.33 -11.03 -6.67
N ALA A 356 -20.17 -11.25 -7.68
CA ALA A 356 -21.21 -10.31 -8.07
C ALA A 356 -22.28 -10.13 -7.00
N ASP A 357 -22.70 -11.21 -6.33
CA ASP A 357 -23.69 -11.13 -5.24
C ASP A 357 -23.17 -10.26 -4.09
N ILE A 358 -21.89 -10.45 -3.73
CA ILE A 358 -21.24 -9.71 -2.64
C ILE A 358 -21.13 -8.23 -3.01
N ALA A 359 -20.63 -7.94 -4.21
CA ALA A 359 -20.50 -6.58 -4.70
C ALA A 359 -21.86 -5.86 -4.78
N GLN A 360 -22.91 -6.51 -5.28
CA GLN A 360 -24.27 -5.93 -5.33
C GLN A 360 -24.81 -5.58 -3.94
N MET A 361 -24.46 -6.35 -2.91
CA MET A 361 -24.83 -6.04 -1.53
C MET A 361 -24.05 -4.86 -0.95
N MET A 362 -22.86 -4.58 -1.47
CA MET A 362 -22.01 -3.46 -1.05
C MET A 362 -22.33 -2.15 -1.79
N THR A 363 -22.75 -2.24 -3.05
CA THR A 363 -23.07 -1.07 -3.88
C THR A 363 -24.50 -0.56 -3.64
N ARG A 364 -24.66 0.75 -3.66
CA ARG A 364 -25.96 1.41 -3.56
C ARG A 364 -26.77 1.26 -4.84
N LYS A 365 -28.09 1.30 -4.71
CA LYS A 365 -29.01 1.21 -5.86
C LYS A 365 -29.60 2.58 -6.15
N PHE A 366 -29.52 2.99 -7.41
CA PHE A 366 -30.17 4.19 -7.93
C PHE A 366 -31.50 3.81 -8.58
N CYS A 367 -32.61 4.20 -7.95
CA CYS A 367 -33.96 3.94 -8.43
C CYS A 367 -34.77 5.24 -8.43
N GLY A 368 -35.30 5.64 -9.58
CA GLY A 368 -36.22 6.80 -9.65
C GLY A 368 -35.59 8.16 -9.31
N GLY A 369 -34.26 8.30 -9.41
CA GLY A 369 -33.54 9.52 -9.02
C GLY A 369 -33.19 9.60 -7.54
N GLU A 370 -33.52 8.57 -6.75
CA GLU A 370 -33.12 8.44 -5.35
C GLU A 370 -32.05 7.35 -5.22
N GLU A 371 -31.05 7.65 -4.40
CA GLU A 371 -29.97 6.73 -4.03
C GLU A 371 -30.34 6.05 -2.71
N SER A 372 -30.39 4.72 -2.72
CA SER A 372 -30.70 3.91 -1.53
C SER A 372 -29.43 3.32 -0.92
N GLN A 373 -29.39 3.25 0.40
CA GLN A 373 -28.30 2.60 1.14
C GLN A 373 -28.11 1.15 0.70
N SER A 374 -26.86 0.69 0.65
CA SER A 374 -26.53 -0.68 0.30
C SER A 374 -27.00 -1.68 1.36
N GLU A 375 -27.07 -2.96 1.01
CA GLU A 375 -27.45 -4.00 1.99
C GLU A 375 -26.42 -4.06 3.14
N LEU A 376 -25.12 -3.91 2.83
CA LEU A 376 -24.07 -3.83 3.83
C LEU A 376 -24.25 -2.63 4.77
N GLU A 377 -24.54 -1.43 4.23
CA GLU A 377 -24.82 -0.24 5.05
C GLU A 377 -26.01 -0.48 5.99
N ASN A 378 -27.10 -1.05 5.46
CA ASN A 378 -28.28 -1.38 6.26
C ASN A 378 -27.99 -2.37 7.38
N ILE A 379 -27.17 -3.40 7.12
CA ILE A 379 -26.72 -4.36 8.14
C ILE A 379 -25.94 -3.62 9.22
N CYS A 380 -24.94 -2.81 8.84
CA CYS A 380 -24.14 -2.06 9.79
C CYS A 380 -24.99 -1.12 10.65
N LEU A 381 -25.97 -0.41 10.08
CA LEU A 381 -26.86 0.47 10.85
C LEU A 381 -27.70 -0.28 11.88
N LYS A 382 -28.23 -1.47 11.51
CA LYS A 382 -28.98 -2.31 12.45
C LYS A 382 -28.12 -2.77 13.62
N VAL A 383 -26.88 -3.18 13.35
CA VAL A 383 -25.93 -3.58 14.39
C VAL A 383 -25.51 -2.39 15.27
N LYS A 384 -25.30 -1.20 14.67
CA LYS A 384 -25.04 0.02 15.46
C LYS A 384 -26.22 0.36 16.38
N ALA A 385 -27.45 0.21 15.90
CA ALA A 385 -28.64 0.47 16.69
C ALA A 385 -28.82 -0.53 17.85
N SER A 386 -28.48 -1.82 17.66
CA SER A 386 -28.59 -2.81 18.74
C SER A 386 -27.63 -2.52 19.90
N ILE A 387 -26.43 -2.03 19.62
CA ILE A 387 -25.44 -1.66 20.65
C ILE A 387 -25.92 -0.46 21.47
N ASN A 388 -26.52 0.53 20.81
CA ASN A 388 -27.04 1.71 21.50
C ASN A 388 -28.20 1.35 22.43
N ASN A 389 -29.08 0.43 22.01
CA ASN A 389 -30.20 -0.01 22.83
C ASN A 389 -29.76 -0.79 24.09
N GLU A 390 -28.65 -1.54 24.03
CA GLU A 390 -28.07 -2.21 25.21
C GLU A 390 -27.46 -1.21 26.21
N ASN A 391 -27.08 -0.01 25.75
CA ASN A 391 -26.53 1.05 26.59
C ASN A 391 -27.62 1.99 27.18
N GLU A 392 -28.85 1.94 26.66
CA GLU A 392 -29.97 2.83 27.05
C GLU A 392 -30.89 2.25 28.14
N GLU A 393 -30.63 1.07 28.69
CA GLU A 393 -31.36 0.56 29.87
C GLU A 393 -31.11 1.38 31.16
N ASP A 394 -30.28 2.44 31.13
CA ASP A 394 -29.98 3.27 32.31
C ASP A 394 -30.22 4.79 32.15
N LYS A 395 -30.82 5.29 31.06
CA LYS A 395 -31.22 6.73 30.95
C LYS A 395 -32.47 6.98 30.10
N ASP A 396 -33.55 7.35 30.80
CA ASP A 396 -34.69 8.07 30.24
C ASP A 396 -34.26 9.51 29.91
N ASP A 397 -34.11 9.84 28.61
CA ASP A 397 -34.53 11.12 28.04
C ASP A 397 -34.18 11.22 26.54
N GLY A 398 -35.20 11.45 25.72
CA GLY A 398 -35.09 12.20 24.47
C GLY A 398 -34.65 11.43 23.23
N VAL A 399 -35.64 10.98 22.44
CA VAL A 399 -35.48 10.51 21.05
C VAL A 399 -34.65 11.52 20.24
N THR A 400 -33.34 11.28 20.14
CA THR A 400 -32.50 11.91 19.14
C THR A 400 -32.61 11.08 17.89
N LYS A 401 -33.51 11.48 16.98
CA LYS A 401 -33.44 11.08 15.58
C LYS A 401 -32.06 11.52 15.04
N THR A 402 -31.10 10.62 15.08
CA THR A 402 -29.85 10.77 14.36
C THR A 402 -30.21 10.72 12.88
N ASN A 403 -30.23 11.89 12.24
CA ASN A 403 -30.34 12.03 10.79
C ASN A 403 -29.11 11.37 10.17
N TYR A 404 -29.14 10.06 9.95
CA TYR A 404 -28.27 9.38 9.01
C TYR A 404 -28.71 9.80 7.61
N GLY A 405 -28.27 11.00 7.19
CA GLY A 405 -28.39 11.44 5.81
C GLY A 405 -27.60 10.51 4.87
N ILE A 406 -27.66 10.79 3.58
CA ILE A 406 -27.00 10.06 2.46
C ILE A 406 -25.45 9.98 2.59
N GLY A 407 -24.87 10.49 3.69
CA GLY A 407 -23.45 10.32 4.01
C GLY A 407 -23.14 8.92 4.56
N GLY A 408 -21.98 8.38 4.19
CA GLY A 408 -21.55 7.04 4.61
C GLY A 408 -21.50 6.81 6.13
N ILE A 409 -21.29 5.55 6.53
CA ILE A 409 -21.28 5.15 7.94
C ILE A 409 -19.88 5.31 8.53
N SER A 410 -19.72 6.22 9.50
CA SER A 410 -18.50 6.29 10.32
C SER A 410 -18.48 5.19 11.37
N PHE A 411 -17.37 4.47 11.47
CA PHE A 411 -17.03 3.64 12.64
C PHE A 411 -16.03 4.32 13.56
N GLY A 412 -15.50 5.50 13.21
CA GLY A 412 -14.42 6.15 13.96
C GLY A 412 -14.83 6.62 15.36
N ASP A 413 -16.11 6.89 15.57
CA ASP A 413 -16.64 7.47 16.81
C ASP A 413 -16.83 6.45 17.94
N MET A 414 -16.79 5.15 17.62
CA MET A 414 -16.93 4.09 18.63
C MET A 414 -15.69 3.98 19.51
N ASN A 415 -15.88 3.88 20.81
CA ASN A 415 -14.81 3.52 21.73
C ASN A 415 -14.38 2.06 21.51
N LYS A 416 -13.31 1.62 22.20
CA LYS A 416 -12.76 0.26 22.00
C LYS A 416 -13.77 -0.85 22.32
N GLY A 417 -14.51 -0.73 23.43
CA GLY A 417 -15.48 -1.74 23.84
C GLY A 417 -16.69 -1.80 22.91
N GLU A 418 -17.21 -0.65 22.49
CA GLU A 418 -18.28 -0.55 21.49
C GLU A 418 -17.88 -1.18 20.15
N TRP A 419 -16.63 -0.95 19.73
CA TRP A 419 -16.12 -1.54 18.49
C TRP A 419 -15.98 -3.07 18.58
N GLU A 420 -15.45 -3.59 19.69
CA GLU A 420 -15.32 -5.03 19.90
C GLU A 420 -16.70 -5.73 19.89
N LEU A 421 -17.67 -5.14 20.59
CA LEU A 421 -19.05 -5.61 20.59
C LEU A 421 -19.71 -5.50 19.20
N PHE A 422 -19.44 -4.41 18.46
CA PHE A 422 -19.92 -4.23 17.09
C PHE A 422 -19.46 -5.35 16.18
N VAL A 423 -18.17 -5.69 16.19
CA VAL A 423 -17.62 -6.75 15.34
C VAL A 423 -18.23 -8.10 15.70
N GLU A 424 -18.42 -8.40 16.99
CA GLU A 424 -19.03 -9.66 17.43
C GLU A 424 -20.48 -9.79 16.97
N ILE A 425 -21.30 -8.76 17.18
CA ILE A 425 -22.70 -8.77 16.76
C ILE A 425 -22.80 -8.78 15.24
N PHE A 426 -21.96 -8.00 14.55
CA PHE A 426 -21.92 -7.94 13.09
C PHE A 426 -21.66 -9.32 12.47
N ASP A 427 -20.65 -10.04 12.95
CA ASP A 427 -20.31 -11.38 12.46
C ASP A 427 -21.51 -12.34 12.55
N LYS A 428 -22.15 -12.41 13.73
CA LYS A 428 -23.35 -13.24 13.96
C LYS A 428 -24.53 -12.82 13.09
N PHE A 429 -24.77 -11.51 12.98
CA PHE A 429 -25.89 -10.97 12.22
C PHE A 429 -25.75 -11.27 10.72
N VAL A 430 -24.55 -11.11 10.18
CA VAL A 430 -24.24 -11.38 8.76
C VAL A 430 -24.47 -12.87 8.43
N ILE A 431 -24.05 -13.79 9.30
CA ILE A 431 -24.33 -15.23 9.13
C ILE A 431 -25.83 -15.48 9.01
N GLY A 432 -26.63 -14.94 9.94
CA GLY A 432 -28.09 -15.08 9.91
C GLY A 432 -28.74 -14.52 8.64
N VAL A 433 -28.27 -13.36 8.15
CA VAL A 433 -28.74 -12.76 6.88
C VAL A 433 -28.52 -13.72 5.71
N PHE A 434 -27.38 -14.40 5.66
CA PHE A 434 -27.07 -15.32 4.57
C PHE A 434 -27.79 -16.67 4.68
N GLU A 435 -28.00 -17.19 5.89
CA GLU A 435 -28.85 -18.37 6.12
C GLU A 435 -30.30 -18.12 5.68
N ASP A 436 -30.85 -16.94 5.98
CA ASP A 436 -32.18 -16.53 5.54
C ASP A 436 -32.27 -16.43 4.00
N LYS A 437 -31.21 -15.95 3.33
CA LYS A 437 -31.15 -15.91 1.87
C LYS A 437 -31.11 -17.31 1.26
N LYS A 438 -30.37 -18.25 1.86
CA LYS A 438 -30.37 -19.66 1.45
C LYS A 438 -31.74 -20.34 1.58
N CYS A 439 -32.55 -19.94 2.56
CA CYS A 439 -33.89 -20.51 2.76
C CYS A 439 -34.95 -19.95 1.79
N LYS A 440 -34.68 -18.81 1.15
CA LYS A 440 -35.63 -18.11 0.26
C LYS A 440 -35.39 -18.37 -1.23
N ASN A 441 -34.20 -18.86 -1.59
CA ASN A 441 -33.84 -19.32 -2.93
C ASN A 441 -33.95 -20.84 -3.01
#